data_AF-A0A3M1XRC8-F1
#
_entry.id   AF-A0A3M1XRC8-F1
#
_cell.length_a   1.000
_cell.length_b   1.000
_cell.length_c   1.000
_cell.angle_alpha   90.00
_cell.angle_beta   90.00
_cell.angle_gamma   90.00
#
_symmetry.space_group_name_H-M   'P 1'
#
loop_
_entity.id
_entity.type
_entity.pdbx_description
1 polymer ?
#
loop_
_entity_poly.entity_id
_entity_poly.type
_entity_poly.pdbx_seq_one_letter_code
_entity_poly.pdbx_strand_id
1 'polypeptide(L)'
;MQFSIKGEVVESRAVRLSVGFLYLVGVLAVVYGIYRLQGVNLGGGELLTVLVIGSAGGWISAFGGAWKDAPKEGFETLKFFRSPLIALLYAIMLAHFTTNYLFISMGALGFTVGTIETYKTFFFPSKPRGKFAGKEIRYPEMLRRRQYFIPLYAGIWLAVLITIVVAFQSPRQGLL
;
A
#
# COMPACT_ATOMS: atom_id res chain seq x y z
N MET A 1 7.92 14.32 -7.32
CA MET A 1 8.16 14.97 -6.01
C MET A 1 9.67 15.05 -5.82
N GLN A 2 10.21 16.23 -5.49
CA GLN A 2 11.61 16.37 -5.09
C GLN A 2 11.72 16.11 -3.57
N PHE A 3 12.82 15.51 -3.12
CA PHE A 3 13.08 15.29 -1.70
C PHE A 3 13.14 16.64 -0.98
N SER A 4 12.27 16.85 0.00
CA SER A 4 12.16 18.09 0.75
C SER A 4 12.18 17.83 2.25
N ILE A 5 12.92 18.65 2.99
CA ILE A 5 12.94 18.63 4.46
C ILE A 5 12.27 19.93 4.92
N LYS A 6 11.24 19.82 5.78
CA LYS A 6 10.45 20.98 6.26
C LYS A 6 9.86 21.86 5.15
N GLY A 7 9.62 21.30 3.97
CA GLY A 7 9.03 22.02 2.83
C GLY A 7 10.05 22.66 1.89
N GLU A 8 11.33 22.71 2.26
CA GLU A 8 12.41 23.17 1.38
C GLU A 8 12.99 22.01 0.60
N VAL A 9 13.24 22.22 -0.70
CA VAL A 9 13.81 21.22 -1.59
C VAL A 9 15.30 21.07 -1.26
N VAL A 10 15.74 19.82 -1.09
CA VAL A 10 17.17 19.54 -0.93
C VAL A 10 17.83 19.61 -2.30
N GLU A 11 18.62 20.66 -2.54
CA GLU A 11 19.29 20.89 -3.82
C GLU A 11 20.47 19.94 -4.08
N SER A 12 21.17 19.55 -3.01
CA SER A 12 22.34 18.68 -3.12
C SER A 12 21.98 17.31 -3.67
N ARG A 13 22.48 17.02 -4.89
CA ARG A 13 22.31 15.72 -5.55
C ARG A 13 22.89 14.59 -4.72
N ALA A 14 24.06 14.80 -4.11
CA ALA A 14 24.72 13.80 -3.27
C ALA A 14 23.81 13.41 -2.09
N VAL A 15 23.27 14.40 -1.37
CA VAL A 15 22.35 14.15 -0.25
C VAL A 15 21.09 13.41 -0.71
N ARG A 16 20.47 13.83 -1.82
CA ARG A 16 19.29 13.14 -2.37
C ARG A 16 19.58 11.68 -2.71
N LEU A 17 20.73 11.40 -3.34
CA LEU A 17 21.14 10.04 -3.70
C LEU A 17 21.47 9.21 -2.46
N SER A 18 22.17 9.76 -1.48
CA SER A 18 22.48 9.08 -0.21
C SER A 18 21.22 8.70 0.55
N VAL A 19 20.25 9.62 0.67
CA VAL A 19 18.96 9.33 1.31
C VAL A 19 18.17 8.27 0.53
N GLY A 20 18.15 8.37 -0.80
CA GLY A 20 17.52 7.35 -1.66
C GLY A 20 18.15 5.97 -1.50
N PHE A 21 19.48 5.91 -1.43
CA PHE A 21 20.23 4.67 -1.19
C PHE A 21 19.93 4.09 0.18
N LEU A 22 19.95 4.90 1.25
CA LEU A 22 19.61 4.46 2.60
C LEU A 22 18.18 3.94 2.69
N TYR A 23 17.23 4.59 2.02
CA TYR A 23 15.85 4.11 1.93
C TYR A 23 15.77 2.76 1.21
N LEU A 24 16.47 2.60 0.07
CA LEU A 24 16.52 1.34 -0.67
C LEU A 24 17.11 0.22 0.19
N VAL A 25 18.23 0.46 0.87
CA VAL A 25 18.84 -0.49 1.79
C VAL A 25 17.87 -0.87 2.91
N GLY A 26 17.15 0.10 3.48
CA GLY A 26 16.12 -0.16 4.49
C GLY A 26 15.00 -1.07 3.97
N VAL A 27 14.48 -0.81 2.77
CA VAL A 27 13.47 -1.67 2.13
C VAL A 27 14.01 -3.08 1.90
N LEU A 28 15.22 -3.21 1.35
CA LEU A 28 15.86 -4.51 1.13
C LEU A 28 16.10 -5.27 2.44
N ALA A 29 16.48 -4.57 3.52
CA ALA A 29 16.66 -5.16 4.84
C ALA A 29 15.32 -5.68 5.41
N VAL A 30 14.21 -4.96 5.23
CA VAL A 30 12.88 -5.43 5.63
C VAL A 30 12.47 -6.68 4.84
N VAL A 31 12.64 -6.66 3.51
CA VAL A 31 12.34 -7.82 2.65
C VAL A 31 13.18 -9.03 3.06
N TYR A 32 14.49 -8.83 3.27
CA TYR A 32 15.37 -9.88 3.76
C TYR A 32 14.97 -10.37 5.16
N GLY A 33 14.57 -9.47 6.05
CA GLY A 33 14.03 -9.82 7.37
C GLY A 33 12.83 -10.74 7.29
N ILE A 34 11.83 -10.38 6.46
CA ILE A 34 10.63 -11.22 6.24
C ILE A 34 11.01 -12.59 5.66
N TYR A 35 11.93 -12.61 4.69
CA TYR A 35 12.45 -13.86 4.12
C TYR A 35 13.10 -14.75 5.18
N ARG A 36 13.93 -14.17 6.05
CA ARG A 36 14.60 -14.92 7.14
C ARG A 36 13.62 -15.41 8.19
N LEU A 37 12.56 -14.65 8.47
CA LEU A 37 11.51 -15.04 9.42
C LEU A 37 10.73 -16.27 8.95
N GLN A 38 10.64 -16.54 7.65
CA GLN A 38 10.02 -17.77 7.12
C GLN A 38 10.61 -19.05 7.73
N GLY A 39 11.93 -19.06 7.95
CA GLY A 39 12.64 -20.22 8.49
C GLY A 39 12.63 -20.31 10.02
N VAL A 40 12.03 -19.34 10.70
CA VAL A 40 12.01 -19.25 12.16
C VAL A 40 10.61 -19.63 12.65
N ASN A 41 10.52 -20.62 13.54
CA ASN A 41 9.27 -20.90 14.22
C ASN A 41 9.02 -19.79 15.25
N LEU A 42 8.11 -18.88 14.92
CA LEU A 42 7.76 -17.74 15.78
C LEU A 42 6.98 -18.13 17.05
N GLY A 43 6.58 -19.40 17.21
CA GLY A 43 5.90 -19.92 18.41
C GLY A 43 4.51 -19.34 18.71
N GLY A 44 4.09 -18.28 18.00
CA GLY A 44 2.88 -17.50 18.28
C GLY A 44 1.62 -17.89 17.48
N GLY A 45 1.65 -19.00 16.75
CA GLY A 45 0.57 -19.43 15.87
C GLY A 45 0.57 -18.72 14.51
N GLU A 46 -0.01 -19.39 13.50
CA GLU A 46 -0.03 -18.94 12.10
C GLU A 46 -0.76 -17.60 11.94
N LEU A 47 -1.86 -17.42 12.67
CA LEU A 47 -2.64 -16.17 12.66
C LEU A 47 -1.84 -14.97 13.17
N LEU A 48 -1.11 -15.11 14.28
CA LEU A 48 -0.27 -14.02 14.79
C LEU A 48 0.83 -13.65 13.79
N THR A 49 1.40 -14.66 13.14
CA THR A 49 2.41 -14.47 12.10
C THR A 49 1.86 -13.65 10.94
N VAL A 50 0.66 -13.98 10.46
CA VAL A 50 -0.04 -13.21 9.41
C VAL A 50 -0.37 -11.80 9.87
N LEU A 51 -0.83 -11.63 11.12
CA LEU A 51 -1.13 -10.31 11.68
C LEU A 51 0.10 -9.41 11.69
N VAL A 52 1.25 -9.91 12.14
CA VAL A 52 2.48 -9.12 12.27
C VAL A 52 3.14 -8.89 10.92
N ILE A 53 3.39 -9.95 10.14
CA ILE A 53 4.15 -9.86 8.90
C ILE A 53 3.30 -9.29 7.76
N GLY A 54 2.03 -9.70 7.69
CA GLY A 54 1.11 -9.27 6.65
C GLY A 54 0.72 -7.80 6.76
N SER A 55 0.62 -7.25 7.98
CA SER A 55 0.31 -5.84 8.19
C SER A 55 1.52 -4.91 8.13
N ALA A 56 2.75 -5.44 8.21
CA ALA A 56 3.99 -4.66 8.24
C ALA A 56 4.10 -3.67 7.05
N GLY A 57 3.78 -4.13 5.84
CA GLY A 57 3.75 -3.27 4.65
C GLY A 57 2.70 -2.15 4.76
N GLY A 58 1.53 -2.45 5.31
CA GLY A 58 0.47 -1.48 5.57
C GLY A 58 0.89 -0.40 6.57
N TRP A 59 1.62 -0.77 7.62
CA TRP A 59 2.20 0.17 8.58
C TRP A 59 3.28 1.05 7.96
N ILE A 60 4.23 0.46 7.21
CA ILE A 60 5.25 1.22 6.48
C ILE A 60 4.61 2.25 5.56
N SER A 61 3.56 1.86 4.83
CA SER A 61 2.78 2.76 3.97
C SER A 61 2.07 3.87 4.76
N ALA A 62 1.47 3.54 5.91
CA ALA A 62 0.79 4.51 6.77
C ALA A 62 1.76 5.54 7.38
N PHE A 63 2.89 5.10 7.93
CA PHE A 63 3.91 5.98 8.48
C PHE A 63 4.59 6.81 7.40
N GLY A 64 4.92 6.23 6.25
CA GLY A 64 5.47 6.95 5.12
C GLY A 64 4.50 8.04 4.61
N GLY A 65 3.20 7.72 4.55
CA GLY A 65 2.14 8.67 4.25
C GLY A 65 2.03 9.79 5.30
N ALA A 66 2.00 9.44 6.58
CA ALA A 66 1.93 10.43 7.66
C ALA A 66 3.16 11.35 7.67
N TRP A 67 4.36 10.81 7.55
CA TRP A 67 5.60 11.59 7.50
C TRP A 67 5.61 12.59 6.36
N LYS A 68 5.17 12.17 5.16
CA LYS A 68 5.25 13.01 3.95
C LYS A 68 4.08 14.01 3.84
N ASP A 69 2.87 13.59 4.22
CA ASP A 69 1.64 14.35 3.98
C ASP A 69 1.18 15.12 5.22
N ALA A 70 1.34 14.59 6.44
CA ALA A 70 0.81 15.24 7.65
C ALA A 70 1.40 16.63 7.93
N PRO A 71 2.71 16.90 7.75
CA PRO A 71 3.26 18.25 7.93
C PRO A 71 2.66 19.28 6.96
N LYS A 72 2.14 18.84 5.81
CA LYS A 72 1.62 19.70 4.74
C LYS A 72 0.11 19.75 4.68
N GLU A 73 -0.60 18.70 5.09
CA GLU A 73 -2.04 18.53 4.91
C GLU A 73 -2.82 18.32 6.23
N GLY A 74 -2.12 18.19 7.35
CA GLY A 74 -2.70 17.81 8.64
C GLY A 74 -2.82 16.29 8.81
N PHE A 75 -2.84 15.83 10.07
CA PHE A 75 -2.98 14.41 10.38
C PHE A 75 -4.46 14.05 10.56
N GLU A 76 -4.95 13.04 9.82
CA GLU A 76 -6.30 12.52 9.96
C GLU A 76 -6.27 11.05 10.35
N THR A 77 -6.70 10.76 11.58
CA THR A 77 -6.59 9.45 12.24
C THR A 77 -7.26 8.32 11.45
N LEU A 78 -8.46 8.54 10.91
CA LEU A 78 -9.17 7.53 10.13
C LEU A 78 -8.50 7.21 8.79
N LYS A 79 -7.79 8.18 8.19
CA LYS A 79 -7.00 7.94 6.99
C LYS A 79 -5.72 7.18 7.31
N PHE A 80 -5.13 7.40 8.48
CA PHE A 80 -3.93 6.73 8.94
C PHE A 80 -4.13 5.21 9.10
N PHE A 81 -5.19 4.79 9.77
CA PHE A 81 -5.46 3.36 10.03
C PHE A 81 -6.03 2.58 8.82
N ARG A 82 -6.35 3.26 7.72
CA ARG A 82 -6.90 2.61 6.53
C ARG A 82 -5.91 1.64 5.90
N SER A 83 -4.67 2.07 5.66
CA SER A 83 -3.67 1.23 4.98
C SER A 83 -3.30 -0.03 5.77
N PRO A 84 -3.04 0.04 7.11
CA PRO A 84 -2.77 -1.16 7.90
C PRO A 84 -3.94 -2.13 7.92
N LEU A 85 -5.19 -1.63 8.04
CA LEU A 85 -6.39 -2.47 8.06
C LEU A 85 -6.60 -3.19 6.73
N ILE A 86 -6.53 -2.48 5.60
CA ILE A 86 -6.70 -3.08 4.27
C ILE A 86 -5.57 -4.09 3.99
N ALA A 87 -4.34 -3.77 4.36
CA ALA A 87 -3.21 -4.70 4.23
C ALA A 87 -3.44 -5.97 5.05
N LEU A 88 -3.93 -5.84 6.27
CA LEU A 88 -4.24 -7.01 7.09
C LEU A 88 -5.31 -7.90 6.45
N LEU A 89 -6.39 -7.31 5.93
CA LEU A 89 -7.45 -8.09 5.26
C LEU A 89 -6.91 -8.85 4.05
N TYR A 90 -6.08 -8.21 3.22
CA TYR A 90 -5.44 -8.91 2.09
C TYR A 90 -4.41 -9.93 2.53
N ALA A 91 -3.69 -9.70 3.62
CA ALA A 91 -2.74 -10.67 4.16
C ALA A 91 -3.46 -11.93 4.65
N ILE A 92 -4.58 -11.78 5.38
CA ILE A 92 -5.42 -12.90 5.80
C ILE A 92 -5.92 -13.66 4.56
N MET A 93 -6.43 -12.95 3.55
CA MET A 93 -6.87 -13.57 2.30
C MET A 93 -5.74 -14.37 1.63
N LEU A 94 -4.57 -13.76 1.44
CA LEU A 94 -3.43 -14.40 0.79
C LEU A 94 -2.86 -15.57 1.58
N ALA A 95 -2.93 -15.52 2.91
CA ALA A 95 -2.50 -16.61 3.78
C ALA A 95 -3.31 -17.90 3.56
N HIS A 96 -4.49 -17.86 2.93
CA HIS A 96 -5.23 -19.08 2.55
C HIS A 96 -4.64 -19.78 1.31
N PHE A 97 -3.79 -19.09 0.55
CA PHE A 97 -3.27 -19.57 -0.73
C PHE A 97 -1.76 -19.83 -0.74
N THR A 98 -1.02 -19.31 0.24
CA THR A 98 0.42 -19.51 0.31
C THR A 98 0.92 -19.52 1.75
N THR A 99 1.99 -20.28 1.97
CA THR A 99 2.76 -20.27 3.22
C THR A 99 3.94 -19.28 3.17
N ASN A 100 4.20 -18.67 2.01
CA ASN A 100 5.34 -17.77 1.82
C ASN A 100 5.03 -16.35 2.33
N TYR A 101 5.74 -15.95 3.39
CA TYR A 101 5.59 -14.68 4.08
C TYR A 101 5.88 -13.47 3.19
N LEU A 102 6.77 -13.59 2.21
CA LEU A 102 7.03 -12.53 1.23
C LEU A 102 5.80 -12.31 0.34
N PHE A 103 5.19 -13.39 -0.16
CA PHE A 103 4.00 -13.27 -1.01
C PHE A 103 2.80 -12.73 -0.22
N ILE A 104 2.64 -13.14 1.04
CA ILE A 104 1.61 -12.58 1.93
C ILE A 104 1.84 -11.07 2.13
N SER A 105 3.04 -10.67 2.57
CA SER A 105 3.33 -9.27 2.91
C SER A 105 3.36 -8.34 1.69
N MET A 106 4.10 -8.69 0.64
CA MET A 106 4.21 -7.88 -0.57
C MET A 106 2.91 -7.89 -1.36
N GLY A 107 2.23 -9.03 -1.46
CA GLY A 107 0.92 -9.13 -2.10
C GLY A 107 -0.11 -8.28 -1.37
N ALA A 108 -0.17 -8.36 -0.04
CA ALA A 108 -1.06 -7.54 0.78
C ALA A 108 -0.81 -6.04 0.60
N LEU A 109 0.46 -5.62 0.58
CA LEU A 109 0.84 -4.23 0.31
C LEU A 109 0.42 -3.81 -1.11
N GLY A 110 0.69 -4.64 -2.11
CA GLY A 110 0.33 -4.39 -3.51
C GLY A 110 -1.17 -4.22 -3.71
N PHE A 111 -1.98 -5.14 -3.19
CA PHE A 111 -3.44 -5.03 -3.23
C PHE A 111 -3.94 -3.81 -2.44
N THR A 112 -3.34 -3.50 -1.30
CA THR A 112 -3.69 -2.29 -0.53
C THR A 112 -3.49 -1.03 -1.35
N VAL A 113 -2.33 -0.88 -2.00
CA VAL A 113 -2.04 0.27 -2.88
C VAL A 113 -3.01 0.28 -4.05
N GLY A 114 -3.19 -0.84 -4.75
CA GLY A 114 -4.10 -0.95 -5.87
C GLY A 114 -5.54 -0.55 -5.51
N THR A 115 -6.05 -1.05 -4.39
CA THR A 115 -7.40 -0.75 -3.89
C THR A 115 -7.55 0.71 -3.50
N ILE A 116 -6.61 1.24 -2.71
CA ILE A 116 -6.66 2.63 -2.24
C ILE A 116 -6.56 3.61 -3.42
N GLU A 117 -5.66 3.37 -4.37
CA GLU A 117 -5.49 4.25 -5.52
C GLU A 117 -6.67 4.16 -6.50
N THR A 118 -7.24 2.96 -6.72
CA THR A 118 -8.49 2.82 -7.50
C THR A 118 -9.64 3.56 -6.82
N TYR A 119 -9.82 3.37 -5.53
CA TYR A 119 -10.86 4.01 -4.73
C TYR A 119 -10.74 5.54 -4.77
N LYS A 120 -9.53 6.08 -4.55
CA LYS A 120 -9.23 7.52 -4.64
C LYS A 120 -9.47 8.09 -6.02
N THR A 121 -9.14 7.34 -7.06
CA THR A 121 -9.20 7.82 -8.45
C THR A 121 -10.63 7.89 -8.97
N PHE A 122 -11.48 6.90 -8.65
CA PHE A 122 -12.79 6.74 -9.31
C PHE A 122 -14.00 6.93 -8.40
N PHE A 123 -13.90 6.62 -7.11
CA PHE A 123 -15.09 6.57 -6.23
C PHE A 123 -15.24 7.81 -5.34
N PHE A 124 -14.21 8.64 -5.19
CA PHE A 124 -14.35 9.88 -4.44
C PHE A 124 -14.88 11.04 -5.29
N PRO A 125 -15.64 11.97 -4.69
CA PRO A 125 -16.13 13.15 -5.36
C PRO A 125 -14.98 13.90 -6.04
N SER A 126 -15.25 14.44 -7.22
CA SER A 126 -14.37 15.33 -7.99
C SER A 126 -14.12 16.67 -7.29
N LYS A 127 -14.01 16.69 -5.96
CA LYS A 127 -13.83 17.88 -5.14
C LYS A 127 -12.44 17.83 -4.49
N PRO A 128 -11.68 18.93 -4.55
CA PRO A 128 -10.44 19.08 -3.80
C PRO A 128 -10.63 18.83 -2.30
N ARG A 129 -9.63 18.22 -1.64
CA ARG A 129 -9.68 17.84 -0.21
C ARG A 129 -8.52 18.43 0.58
N GLY A 130 -8.62 18.34 1.91
CA GLY A 130 -7.62 18.86 2.83
C GLY A 130 -7.41 20.36 2.62
N LYS A 131 -6.16 20.80 2.55
CA LYS A 131 -5.79 22.20 2.28
C LYS A 131 -6.24 22.76 0.92
N PHE A 132 -6.68 21.89 0.01
CA PHE A 132 -7.20 22.30 -1.29
C PHE A 132 -8.72 22.37 -1.30
N ALA A 133 -9.41 21.98 -0.22
CA ALA A 133 -10.86 22.09 -0.13
C ALA A 133 -11.33 23.52 -0.43
N GLY A 134 -12.35 23.65 -1.28
CA GLY A 134 -12.88 24.95 -1.73
C GLY A 134 -12.04 25.67 -2.79
N LYS A 135 -10.85 25.17 -3.15
CA LYS A 135 -10.07 25.74 -4.25
C LYS A 135 -10.64 25.29 -5.60
N GLU A 136 -10.47 26.14 -6.60
CA GLU A 136 -10.87 25.83 -7.97
C GLU A 136 -9.97 24.74 -8.57
N ILE A 137 -10.58 23.88 -9.39
CA ILE A 137 -9.89 22.78 -10.06
C ILE A 137 -9.19 23.36 -11.29
N ARG A 138 -7.86 23.41 -11.26
CA ARG A 138 -7.06 24.00 -12.35
C ARG A 138 -7.14 23.24 -13.69
N TYR A 139 -7.42 21.94 -13.64
CA TYR A 139 -7.41 21.04 -14.81
C TYR A 139 -8.67 20.16 -14.83
N PRO A 140 -9.87 20.74 -15.05
CA PRO A 140 -11.13 20.01 -15.00
C PRO A 140 -11.24 18.92 -16.08
N GLU A 141 -10.56 19.06 -17.21
CA GLU A 141 -10.51 18.08 -18.29
C GLU A 141 -9.90 16.74 -17.86
N MET A 142 -8.99 16.75 -16.89
CA MET A 142 -8.39 15.53 -16.33
C MET A 142 -9.43 14.65 -15.61
N LEU A 143 -10.50 15.25 -15.07
CA LEU A 143 -11.61 14.52 -14.47
C LEU A 143 -12.40 13.71 -15.49
N ARG A 144 -12.48 14.20 -16.74
CA ARG A 144 -13.08 13.49 -17.86
C ARG A 144 -12.10 12.46 -18.44
N ARG A 145 -10.83 12.81 -18.60
CA ARG A 145 -9.81 11.90 -19.15
C ARG A 145 -9.64 10.62 -18.33
N ARG A 146 -9.68 10.71 -16.99
CA ARG A 146 -9.59 9.51 -16.14
C ARG A 146 -10.70 8.50 -16.41
N GLN A 147 -11.88 8.93 -16.88
CA GLN A 147 -13.00 8.03 -17.13
C GLN A 147 -12.71 7.01 -18.25
N TYR A 148 -11.85 7.34 -19.22
CA TYR A 148 -11.42 6.40 -20.25
C TYR A 148 -10.66 5.19 -19.69
N PHE A 149 -10.10 5.30 -18.47
CA PHE A 149 -9.41 4.21 -17.81
C PHE A 149 -10.33 3.34 -16.95
N ILE A 150 -11.60 3.72 -16.76
CA ILE A 150 -12.55 2.92 -15.98
C ILE A 150 -12.67 1.48 -16.51
N PRO A 151 -12.84 1.23 -17.83
CA PRO A 151 -12.95 -0.13 -18.34
C PRO A 151 -11.69 -0.96 -18.06
N LEU A 152 -10.51 -0.36 -18.17
CA LEU A 152 -9.24 -1.02 -17.87
C LEU A 152 -9.17 -1.44 -16.39
N TYR A 153 -9.44 -0.51 -15.47
CA TYR A 153 -9.42 -0.81 -14.04
C TYR A 153 -10.50 -1.82 -13.65
N ALA A 154 -11.70 -1.73 -14.24
CA ALA A 154 -12.75 -2.70 -14.05
C ALA A 154 -12.31 -4.09 -14.54
N GLY A 155 -11.65 -4.18 -15.70
CA GLY A 155 -11.09 -5.42 -16.22
C GLY A 155 -10.00 -6.02 -15.31
N ILE A 156 -9.10 -5.20 -14.79
CA ILE A 156 -8.07 -5.64 -13.83
C ILE A 156 -8.72 -6.21 -12.56
N TRP A 157 -9.68 -5.49 -11.97
CA TRP A 157 -10.35 -5.98 -10.76
C TRP A 157 -11.21 -7.20 -11.01
N LEU A 158 -11.88 -7.28 -12.17
CA LEU A 158 -12.62 -8.48 -12.56
C LEU A 158 -11.68 -9.68 -12.69
N ALA A 159 -10.52 -9.53 -13.33
CA ALA A 159 -9.52 -10.58 -13.42
C ALA A 159 -9.03 -11.01 -12.04
N VAL A 160 -8.70 -10.06 -11.15
CA VAL A 160 -8.31 -10.35 -9.75
C VAL A 160 -9.40 -11.12 -9.01
N LEU A 161 -10.66 -10.69 -9.11
CA LEU A 161 -11.79 -11.36 -8.46
C LEU A 161 -12.00 -12.78 -8.99
N ILE A 162 -11.93 -12.98 -10.31
CA ILE A 162 -12.01 -14.31 -10.93
C ILE A 162 -10.87 -15.19 -10.42
N THR A 163 -9.64 -14.68 -10.38
CA THR A 163 -8.49 -15.42 -9.86
C THR A 163 -8.68 -15.81 -8.40
N ILE A 164 -9.18 -14.91 -7.55
CA ILE A 164 -9.47 -15.20 -6.14
C ILE A 164 -10.53 -16.31 -6.02
N VAL A 165 -11.62 -16.23 -6.79
CA VAL A 165 -12.69 -17.25 -6.77
C VAL A 165 -12.16 -18.60 -7.21
N VAL A 166 -11.41 -18.66 -8.31
CA VAL A 166 -10.80 -19.90 -8.82
C VAL A 166 -9.80 -20.47 -7.80
N ALA A 167 -9.02 -19.61 -7.13
CA ALA A 167 -8.09 -20.04 -6.09
C ALA A 167 -8.81 -20.65 -4.88
N PHE A 168 -9.95 -20.10 -4.46
CA PHE A 168 -10.75 -20.66 -3.36
C PHE A 168 -11.44 -22.00 -3.71
N GLN A 169 -11.63 -22.30 -4.99
CA GLN A 169 -12.15 -23.60 -5.44
C GLN A 169 -11.05 -24.67 -5.55
N SER A 170 -9.78 -24.26 -5.51
CA SER A 170 -8.63 -25.16 -5.58
C SER A 170 -8.30 -25.73 -4.20
N PRO A 171 -7.60 -26.89 -4.11
CA PRO A 171 -7.16 -27.44 -2.83
C PRO A 171 -6.35 -26.41 -2.02
N ARG A 172 -6.64 -26.32 -0.72
CA ARG A 172 -6.01 -25.35 0.19
C ARG A 172 -4.52 -25.68 0.37
N GLN A 173 -3.67 -24.69 0.14
CA GLN A 173 -2.20 -24.79 0.30
C GLN A 173 -1.62 -23.67 1.17
N GLY A 174 -2.50 -22.93 1.86
CA GLY A 174 -2.15 -21.76 2.65
C GLY A 174 -1.70 -22.04 4.09
N LEU A 175 -1.16 -20.99 4.70
CA LEU A 175 -0.81 -20.93 6.12
C LEU A 175 -2.04 -20.88 7.04
N LEU A 176 -3.15 -20.28 6.58
CA LEU A 176 -4.41 -20.24 7.31
C LEU A 176 -5.40 -21.20 6.72
#